data_AF-A0AAV2C6T0-F1
#
_entry.id   AF-A0AAV2C6T0-F1
#
_cell.length_a   1.000
_cell.length_b   1.000
_cell.length_c   1.000
_cell.angle_alpha   90.00
_cell.angle_beta   90.00
_cell.angle_gamma   90.00
#
_symmetry.space_group_name_H-M   'P 1'
#
loop_
_entity.id
_entity.type
_entity.pdbx_description
1 polymer ?
#
loop_
_entity_poly.entity_id
_entity_poly.type
_entity_poly.pdbx_seq_one_letter_code
_entity_poly.pdbx_strand_id
1 'polypeptide(L)'
;MAIQLIEKQNDPVHPHATLLAAIRRKVARDWVVRIVHTYREGNRVADWLSKHSLVYPYGKNELDLPPQGLRQILGDDARGQSFPREVVDSTETSSVM
;
A
#
# COMPACT_ATOMS: atom_id res chain seq x y z
N MET A 1 -1.49 8.13 11.74
CA MET A 1 -1.25 7.27 10.55
C MET A 1 -2.09 6.00 10.64
N ALA A 2 -2.39 5.34 9.51
CA ALA A 2 -3.27 4.17 9.48
C ALA A 2 -2.83 3.01 10.38
N ILE A 3 -1.52 2.78 10.52
CA ILE A 3 -0.97 1.73 11.40
C ILE A 3 -1.39 1.92 12.85
N GLN A 4 -1.39 3.15 13.35
CA GLN A 4 -1.80 3.46 14.72
C GLN A 4 -3.26 3.10 14.99
N LEU A 5 -4.13 3.08 13.95
CA LEU A 5 -5.53 2.65 14.11
C LEU A 5 -5.65 1.15 14.35
N ILE A 6 -4.70 0.36 13.82
CA ILE A 6 -4.69 -1.10 13.99
C ILE A 6 -4.24 -1.45 15.43
N GLU A 7 -3.24 -0.73 15.93
CA GLU A 7 -2.65 -0.93 17.27
C GLU A 7 -3.54 -0.43 18.41
N LYS A 8 -4.31 0.65 18.18
CA LYS A 8 -5.22 1.20 19.18
C LYS A 8 -6.41 0.26 19.45
N GLN A 9 -7.02 0.40 20.63
CA GLN A 9 -8.23 -0.33 21.00
C GLN A 9 -9.40 -0.03 20.05
N ASN A 10 -10.35 -0.97 19.98
CA ASN A 10 -11.46 -0.91 19.06
C ASN A 10 -12.49 0.13 19.51
N ASP A 11 -12.57 1.25 18.79
CA ASP A 11 -13.68 2.19 18.91
C ASP A 11 -14.84 1.68 18.01
N PRO A 12 -15.97 1.23 18.59
CA PRO A 12 -17.08 0.68 17.83
C PRO A 12 -17.81 1.73 16.97
N VAL A 13 -17.62 3.03 17.23
CA VAL A 13 -18.25 4.13 16.49
C VAL A 13 -17.38 4.59 15.31
N HIS A 14 -16.16 4.08 15.19
CA HIS A 14 -15.24 4.47 14.12
C HIS A 14 -15.77 4.07 12.73
N PRO A 15 -15.71 4.95 11.69
CA PRO A 15 -16.24 4.66 10.34
C PRO A 15 -15.68 3.39 9.67
N HIS A 16 -14.51 2.93 10.12
CA HIS A 16 -13.84 1.72 9.63
C HIS A 16 -13.77 0.58 10.66
N ALA A 17 -14.62 0.60 11.70
CA ALA A 17 -14.58 -0.40 12.78
C ALA A 17 -14.62 -1.85 12.26
N THR A 18 -15.48 -2.16 11.29
CA THR A 18 -15.59 -3.50 10.68
C THR A 18 -14.29 -3.93 10.00
N LEU A 19 -13.66 -3.03 9.24
CA LEU A 19 -12.39 -3.32 8.56
C LEU A 19 -11.25 -3.50 9.56
N LEU A 20 -11.15 -2.63 10.57
CA LEU A 20 -10.15 -2.73 11.63
C LEU A 20 -10.28 -4.04 12.41
N ALA A 21 -11.50 -4.46 12.74
CA ALA A 21 -11.76 -5.73 13.40
C ALA A 21 -11.35 -6.93 12.54
N ALA A 22 -11.61 -6.89 11.22
CA ALA A 22 -11.19 -7.92 10.29
C ALA A 22 -9.67 -8.02 10.19
N ILE A 23 -8.96 -6.88 10.11
CA ILE A 23 -7.50 -6.82 10.07
C ILE A 23 -6.91 -7.41 11.36
N ARG A 24 -7.36 -6.96 12.54
CA ARG A 24 -6.86 -7.47 13.83
C ARG A 24 -7.06 -8.98 13.97
N ARG A 25 -8.21 -9.51 13.53
CA ARG A 25 -8.49 -10.96 13.52
C ARG A 25 -7.54 -11.73 12.61
N LYS A 26 -7.10 -11.13 11.50
CA LYS A 26 -6.10 -11.73 10.60
C LYS A 26 -4.71 -11.70 11.24
N VAL A 27 -4.34 -10.59 11.86
CA VAL A 27 -3.05 -10.44 12.55
C VAL A 27 -2.92 -11.44 13.71
N ALA A 28 -3.98 -11.64 14.51
CA ALA A 28 -3.98 -12.52 15.67
C ALA A 28 -4.05 -14.04 15.36
N ARG A 29 -3.84 -14.46 14.10
CA ARG A 29 -3.74 -15.88 13.75
C ARG A 29 -2.39 -16.45 14.22
N ASP A 30 -2.24 -17.77 14.10
CA ASP A 30 -1.01 -18.49 14.44
C ASP A 30 0.10 -18.26 13.39
N TRP A 31 0.59 -17.03 13.31
CA TRP A 31 1.68 -16.59 12.45
C TRP A 31 2.34 -15.32 13.01
N VAL A 32 3.60 -15.06 12.63
CA VAL A 32 4.32 -13.86 13.04
C VAL A 32 4.12 -12.76 11.99
N VAL A 33 3.48 -11.66 12.37
CA VAL A 33 3.18 -10.55 11.47
C VAL A 33 3.85 -9.26 11.95
N ARG A 34 4.51 -8.54 11.03
CA ARG A 34 5.03 -7.19 11.27
C ARG A 34 4.37 -6.22 10.29
N ILE A 35 3.74 -5.17 10.82
CA ILE A 35 3.13 -4.10 10.02
C ILE A 35 4.12 -2.95 9.93
N VAL A 36 4.47 -2.54 8.72
CA VAL A 36 5.39 -1.43 8.46
C VAL A 36 4.76 -0.44 7.50
N HIS A 37 5.05 0.85 7.71
CA HIS A 37 4.67 1.87 6.75
C HIS A 37 5.67 1.85 5.61
N THR A 38 5.17 1.84 4.37
CA THR A 38 6.01 1.95 3.17
C THR A 38 5.37 2.92 2.20
N TYR A 39 6.20 3.69 1.50
CA TYR A 39 5.73 4.62 0.48
C TYR A 39 5.22 3.88 -0.75
N ARG A 40 4.35 4.53 -1.53
CA ARG A 40 3.75 3.92 -2.74
C ARG A 40 4.83 3.49 -3.75
N GLU A 41 5.92 4.23 -3.81
CA GLU A 41 7.09 3.97 -4.66
C GLU A 41 7.80 2.67 -4.27
N GLY A 42 7.85 2.37 -2.97
CA GLY A 42 8.40 1.12 -2.44
C GLY A 42 7.43 -0.06 -2.51
N ASN A 43 6.20 0.16 -2.99
CA ASN A 43 5.16 -0.86 -3.11
C ASN A 43 4.39 -0.76 -4.43
N ARG A 44 5.12 -0.44 -5.52
CA ARG A 44 4.56 -0.19 -6.85
C ARG A 44 3.74 -1.37 -7.38
N VAL A 45 4.16 -2.60 -7.08
CA VAL A 45 3.41 -3.81 -7.48
C VAL A 45 2.02 -3.82 -6.85
N ALA A 46 1.89 -3.59 -5.55
CA ALA A 46 0.60 -3.57 -4.88
C ALA A 46 -0.25 -2.37 -5.32
N ASP A 47 0.35 -1.19 -5.51
CA ASP A 47 -0.37 -0.02 -6.03
C ASP A 47 -0.93 -0.30 -7.43
N TRP A 48 -0.13 -0.89 -8.32
CA TRP A 48 -0.55 -1.25 -9.67
C TRP A 48 -1.66 -2.31 -9.66
N LEU A 49 -1.49 -3.39 -8.87
CA LEU A 49 -2.49 -4.46 -8.76
C LEU A 49 -3.80 -3.96 -8.17
N SER A 50 -3.77 -3.06 -7.19
CA SER A 50 -5.00 -2.49 -6.61
C SER A 50 -5.83 -1.74 -7.65
N LYS A 51 -5.19 -0.98 -8.54
CA LYS A 51 -5.85 -0.27 -9.65
C LYS A 51 -6.31 -1.22 -10.74
N HIS A 52 -5.47 -2.20 -11.08
CA HIS A 52 -5.77 -3.16 -12.14
C HIS A 52 -6.87 -4.16 -11.74
N SER A 53 -7.08 -4.38 -10.44
CA SER A 53 -8.13 -5.26 -9.93
C SER A 53 -9.54 -4.89 -10.40
N LEU A 54 -9.78 -3.62 -10.73
CA LEU A 54 -11.07 -3.11 -11.22
C LEU A 54 -11.46 -3.67 -12.60
N VAL A 55 -10.51 -4.23 -13.35
CA VAL A 55 -10.76 -4.88 -14.65
C VAL A 55 -11.30 -6.30 -14.45
N TYR A 56 -11.14 -6.88 -13.26
CA TYR A 56 -11.55 -8.25 -12.96
C TYR A 56 -12.91 -8.29 -12.25
N PRO A 57 -13.66 -9.39 -12.39
CA PRO A 57 -14.85 -9.62 -11.59
C PRO A 57 -14.55 -9.57 -10.10
N TYR A 58 -15.56 -9.17 -9.31
CA TYR A 58 -15.48 -9.21 -7.87
C TYR A 58 -15.18 -10.64 -7.39
N GLY A 59 -14.18 -10.77 -6.53
CA GLY A 59 -13.78 -12.05 -5.93
C GLY A 59 -12.27 -12.27 -5.93
N LYS A 60 -11.87 -13.51 -5.68
CA LYS A 60 -10.48 -13.94 -5.78
C LYS A 60 -10.19 -14.27 -7.24
N ASN A 61 -9.23 -13.55 -7.83
CA ASN A 61 -8.71 -13.82 -9.16
C ASN A 61 -7.27 -14.32 -9.02
N GLU A 62 -6.99 -15.52 -9.54
CA GLU A 62 -5.65 -16.09 -9.62
C GLU A 62 -5.12 -15.92 -11.04
N LEU A 63 -3.87 -15.46 -11.17
CA LEU A 63 -3.24 -15.19 -12.45
C LEU A 63 -1.99 -16.06 -12.57
N ASP A 64 -1.95 -16.93 -13.57
CA ASP A 64 -0.79 -17.82 -13.80
C ASP A 64 0.46 -17.03 -14.22
N LEU A 65 0.26 -15.88 -14.86
CA LEU A 65 1.32 -15.01 -15.35
C LEU A 65 1.09 -13.57 -14.89
N PRO A 66 2.17 -12.80 -14.61
CA PRO A 66 2.03 -11.40 -14.30
C PRO A 66 1.45 -10.64 -15.50
N PRO A 67 0.44 -9.77 -15.30
CA PRO A 67 -0.08 -8.90 -16.34
C PRO A 67 1.05 -8.12 -17.02
N GLN A 68 0.89 -7.83 -18.32
CA GLN A 68 1.95 -7.18 -19.11
C GLN A 68 2.43 -5.86 -18.49
N GLY A 69 1.52 -5.04 -17.98
CA GLY A 69 1.84 -3.77 -17.33
C GLY A 69 2.65 -3.91 -16.03
N LEU A 70 2.67 -5.09 -15.42
CA LEU A 70 3.45 -5.37 -14.20
C LEU A 70 4.89 -5.78 -14.51
N ARG A 71 5.19 -6.27 -15.73
CA ARG A 71 6.50 -6.81 -16.09
C ARG A 71 7.63 -5.79 -15.95
N GLN A 72 7.37 -4.53 -16.32
CA GLN A 72 8.37 -3.48 -16.17
C GLN A 72 8.67 -3.21 -14.68
N ILE A 73 7.63 -3.13 -13.84
CA ILE A 73 7.77 -2.89 -12.40
C ILE A 73 8.59 -4.01 -11.75
N LEU A 74 8.32 -5.27 -12.12
CA LEU A 74 9.09 -6.42 -11.64
C LEU A 74 10.54 -6.40 -12.14
N GLY A 75 10.77 -5.99 -13.39
CA GLY A 75 12.12 -5.84 -13.94
C GLY A 75 12.92 -4.73 -13.26
N ASP A 76 12.28 -3.61 -12.92
CA ASP A 76 12.89 -2.51 -12.18
C ASP A 76 13.27 -2.94 -10.77
N ASP A 77 12.37 -3.66 -10.08
CA ASP A 77 12.57 -4.20 -8.73
C ASP A 77 13.73 -5.21 -8.69
N ALA A 78 13.78 -6.14 -9.65
CA ALA A 78 14.87 -7.11 -9.78
C ALA A 78 16.24 -6.46 -10.04
N ARG A 79 16.27 -5.25 -10.64
CA ARG A 79 17.49 -4.45 -10.84
C ARG A 79 17.82 -3.53 -9.67
N GLY A 80 16.98 -3.48 -8.63
CA GLY A 80 17.15 -2.57 -7.50
C GLY A 80 16.95 -1.09 -7.85
N GLN A 81 16.16 -0.79 -8.89
CA GLN A 81 15.89 0.59 -9.27
C GLN A 81 14.99 1.29 -8.25
N SER A 82 15.39 2.48 -7.80
CA SER A 82 14.60 3.33 -6.93
C SER A 82 13.99 4.49 -7.71
N PHE A 83 12.76 4.87 -7.34
CA PHE A 83 12.04 5.99 -7.92
C PHE A 83 11.61 6.94 -6.79
N PRO A 84 12.54 7.73 -6.22
CA PRO A 84 12.19 8.67 -5.17
C PRO A 84 11.24 9.75 -5.71
N ARG A 85 10.26 10.15 -4.90
CA ARG A 85 9.51 11.39 -5.16
C ARG A 85 10.30 12.56 -4.61
N GLU A 86 10.57 13.54 -5.45
CA GLU A 86 10.99 14.86 -4.98
C GLU A 86 9.80 15.56 -4.32
N VAL A 87 9.99 15.99 -3.08
CA VAL A 87 9.03 16.85 -2.38
C VAL A 87 9.59 18.25 -2.50
N VAL A 88 8.96 19.08 -3.33
CA VAL A 88 9.29 20.51 -3.39
C VAL A 88 8.52 21.20 -2.27
N ASP A 89 9.22 21.59 -1.21
CA ASP A 89 8.65 22.43 -0.17
C ASP A 89 8.41 23.83 -0.75
N SER A 90 7.16 24.26 -0.79
CA SER A 90 6.73 25.56 -1.34
C SER A 90 7.10 26.76 -0.45
N THR A 91 8.03 26.60 0.51
CA THR A 91 8.45 27.66 1.44
C THR A 91 9.65 28.49 0.96
N GLU A 92 10.26 28.17 -0.19
CA GLU A 92 11.47 28.85 -0.67
C GLU A 92 11.28 29.80 -1.88
N THR A 93 10.05 30.23 -2.19
CA THR A 93 9.81 31.20 -3.28
C THR A 93 9.38 32.59 -2.80
N SER A 94 9.87 33.03 -1.64
CA SER A 94 9.75 34.44 -1.22
C SER A 94 11.04 34.93 -0.58
N SER A 95 12.12 34.99 -1.36
CA SER A 95 13.24 35.88 -1.04
C SER A 95 14.14 36.16 -2.25
N VAL A 96 13.58 36.55 -3.40
CA VAL A 96 14.31 37.38 -4.38
C VAL A 96 13.32 38.30 -5.10
N MET A 97 13.12 39.50 -4.54
CA MET A 97 12.94 40.77 -5.26
C MET A 97 13.36 41.90 -4.33
#